data_AF-A0A519LVN9-F1
#
_entry.id   AF-A0A519LVN9-F1
#
_cell.length_a   1.000
_cell.length_b   1.000
_cell.length_c   1.000
_cell.angle_alpha   90.00
_cell.angle_beta   90.00
_cell.angle_gamma   90.00
#
_symmetry.space_group_name_H-M   'P 1'
#
loop_
_entity.id
_entity.type
_entity.pdbx_description
1 polymer ?
#
loop_
_entity_poly.entity_id
_entity_poly.type
_entity_poly.pdbx_seq_one_letter_code
_entity_poly.pdbx_strand_id
1 'polypeptide(L)'
;MQKFFAFGLTFTGLGLIINHYLFFGILFILIGLFVFASGGLEVKTQNNTYRKFLKIFGLHIGKWVSYPEIEYISVVKSRILEDDYPQNKTYTEVFNINLFHNENKHFRIYQNGDKIETLLVAENLKSVLNVSLFDAT
;
A
#
# COMPACT_ATOMS: atom_id res chain seq x y z
N MET A 1 1.30 -3.10 19.37
CA MET A 1 2.70 -3.60 19.38
C MET A 1 3.62 -2.75 18.52
N GLN A 2 3.46 -2.72 17.19
CA GLN A 2 4.39 -2.03 16.27
C GLN A 2 4.59 -0.52 16.56
N LYS A 3 3.51 0.22 16.87
CA LYS A 3 3.61 1.65 17.21
C LYS A 3 4.36 1.92 18.52
N PHE A 4 4.22 1.06 19.53
CA PHE A 4 4.95 1.18 20.79
C PHE A 4 6.45 0.93 20.60
N PHE A 5 6.79 -0.06 19.77
CA PHE A 5 8.17 -0.35 19.39
C PHE A 5 8.83 0.83 18.65
N ALA A 6 8.08 1.48 17.75
CA ALA A 6 8.55 2.66 17.03
C ALA A 6 8.83 3.87 17.95
N PHE A 7 7.97 4.09 18.96
CA PHE A 7 8.25 5.10 20.01
C PHE A 7 9.53 4.76 20.77
N GLY A 8 9.70 3.50 21.18
CA GLY A 8 10.92 3.03 21.86
C GLY A 8 12.19 3.34 21.06
N LEU A 9 12.22 2.96 19.77
CA LEU A 9 13.33 3.27 18.86
C LEU A 9 13.64 4.76 18.75
N THR A 10 12.60 5.59 18.67
CA THR A 10 12.75 7.05 18.54
C THR A 10 13.34 7.65 19.83
N PHE A 11 12.86 7.23 21.00
CA PHE A 11 13.40 7.68 22.29
C PHE A 11 14.83 7.19 22.53
N THR A 12 15.15 5.95 22.17
CA THR A 12 16.53 5.44 22.21
C THR A 12 17.44 6.25 21.30
N GLY A 13 17.00 6.57 20.09
CA GLY A 13 17.75 7.41 19.17
C GLY A 13 18.04 8.81 19.73
N LEU A 14 17.05 9.47 20.34
CA LEU A 14 17.25 10.75 21.03
C LEU A 14 18.28 10.64 22.18
N GLY A 15 18.18 9.58 23.00
CA GLY A 15 19.15 9.31 24.06
C GLY A 15 20.58 9.13 23.55
N LEU A 16 20.75 8.46 22.40
CA LEU A 16 22.05 8.28 21.76
C LEU A 16 22.65 9.60 21.27
N ILE A 17 21.83 10.51 20.71
CA ILE A 17 22.29 11.85 20.30
C ILE A 17 22.81 12.64 21.51
N ILE A 18 22.09 12.61 22.64
CA ILE A 18 22.51 13.28 23.88
C ILE A 18 23.85 12.72 24.36
N ASN A 19 24.05 11.40 24.23
CA ASN A 19 25.32 10.73 24.56
C ASN A 19 26.39 10.81 23.46
N HIS A 20 26.26 11.74 22.51
CA HIS A 20 27.23 12.03 21.44
C HIS A 20 27.39 10.91 20.38
N TYR A 21 26.53 9.91 20.37
CA TYR A 21 26.46 8.88 19.32
C TYR A 21 25.57 9.35 18.16
N LEU A 22 25.93 10.46 17.51
CA LEU A 22 25.13 11.13 16.48
C LEU A 22 24.67 10.19 15.35
N PHE A 23 25.59 9.39 14.80
CA PHE A 23 25.28 8.48 13.70
C PHE A 23 24.20 7.46 14.09
N PHE A 24 24.39 6.77 15.20
CA PHE A 24 23.43 5.76 15.68
C PHE A 24 22.12 6.40 16.15
N GLY A 25 22.18 7.58 16.76
CA GLY A 25 20.99 8.31 17.16
C GLY A 25 20.10 8.68 15.98
N ILE A 26 20.68 9.24 14.92
CA ILE A 26 19.95 9.56 13.68
C ILE A 26 19.41 8.29 13.03
N LEU A 27 20.19 7.21 12.96
CA LEU A 27 19.76 5.94 12.39
C LEU A 27 18.52 5.37 13.10
N PHE A 28 18.54 5.32 14.43
CA PHE A 28 17.43 4.80 15.23
C PHE A 28 16.16 5.64 15.10
N ILE A 29 16.32 6.97 15.02
CA ILE A 29 15.19 7.87 14.74
C ILE A 29 14.61 7.56 13.36
N LEU A 30 15.44 7.49 12.31
CA LEU A 30 14.96 7.21 10.95
C LEU A 30 14.21 5.87 10.87
N ILE A 31 14.71 4.83 11.53
CA ILE A 31 14.03 3.52 11.60
C ILE A 31 12.68 3.67 12.34
N GLY A 32 12.66 4.36 13.49
CA GLY A 32 11.42 4.64 14.22
C GLY A 32 10.38 5.38 13.37
N LEU A 33 10.80 6.44 12.68
CA LEU A 33 9.94 7.22 11.77
C LEU A 33 9.44 6.37 10.60
N PHE A 34 10.27 5.48 10.05
CA PHE A 34 9.89 4.58 8.97
C PHE A 34 8.82 3.58 9.39
N VAL A 35 8.83 3.08 10.63
CA VAL A 35 7.77 2.18 11.13
C VAL A 35 6.42 2.88 11.23
N PHE A 36 6.39 4.21 11.37
CA PHE A 36 5.15 4.99 11.29
C PHE A 36 4.69 5.28 9.86
N ALA A 37 5.50 4.95 8.86
CA ALA A 37 5.14 5.14 7.47
C ALA A 37 4.02 4.17 7.07
N SER A 38 2.98 4.67 6.42
CA SER A 38 1.89 3.84 5.90
C SER A 38 1.71 4.06 4.40
N GLY A 39 1.52 2.99 3.64
CA GLY A 39 1.15 3.10 2.23
C GLY A 39 -0.32 3.47 2.03
N GLY A 40 -0.65 4.00 0.87
CA GLY A 40 -2.04 4.17 0.43
C GLY A 40 -2.16 4.48 -1.06
N LEU A 41 -3.41 4.56 -1.52
CA LEU A 41 -3.79 4.90 -2.87
C LEU A 41 -4.68 6.14 -2.86
N GLU A 42 -4.36 7.13 -3.68
CA GLU A 42 -5.23 8.26 -3.97
C GLU A 42 -5.63 8.23 -5.44
N VAL A 43 -6.91 8.47 -5.71
CA VAL A 43 -7.48 8.53 -7.06
C VAL A 43 -8.16 9.89 -7.24
N LYS A 44 -7.83 10.58 -8.33
CA LYS A 44 -8.43 11.84 -8.75
C LYS A 44 -9.12 11.63 -10.10
N THR A 45 -10.44 11.58 -10.07
CA THR A 45 -11.30 11.44 -11.25
C THR A 45 -11.26 12.65 -12.17
N GLN A 46 -11.11 13.87 -11.63
CA GLN A 46 -11.12 15.10 -12.43
C GLN A 46 -10.04 15.13 -13.54
N ASN A 47 -8.87 14.57 -13.26
CA ASN A 47 -7.72 14.58 -14.18
C ASN A 47 -7.31 13.18 -14.62
N ASN A 48 -8.11 12.15 -14.31
CA ASN A 48 -7.73 10.75 -14.49
C ASN A 48 -6.30 10.46 -14.01
N THR A 49 -5.99 10.84 -12.76
CA THR A 49 -4.67 10.59 -12.17
C THR A 49 -4.80 9.80 -10.87
N TYR A 50 -3.87 8.89 -10.64
CA TYR A 50 -3.76 8.16 -9.39
C TYR A 50 -2.34 8.26 -8.85
N ARG A 51 -2.16 8.05 -7.55
CA ARG A 51 -0.84 7.84 -6.96
C ARG A 51 -0.90 6.79 -5.87
N LYS A 52 0.12 5.94 -5.82
CA LYS A 52 0.49 5.23 -4.61
C LYS A 52 1.37 6.17 -3.80
N PHE A 53 1.05 6.36 -2.53
CA PHE A 53 1.79 7.27 -1.65
C PHE A 53 2.31 6.54 -0.42
N LEU A 54 3.43 7.03 0.09
CA LEU A 54 3.92 6.76 1.43
C LEU A 54 3.53 7.94 2.32
N LYS A 55 2.78 7.68 3.39
CA LYS A 55 2.38 8.67 4.37
C LYS A 55 3.32 8.60 5.56
N ILE A 56 4.04 9.69 5.80
CA ILE A 56 4.97 9.86 6.92
C ILE A 56 4.50 11.11 7.67
N PHE A 57 4.05 10.96 8.93
CA PHE A 57 3.56 12.08 9.76
C PHE A 57 2.51 12.99 9.08
N GLY A 58 1.64 12.42 8.25
CA GLY A 58 0.59 13.17 7.54
C GLY A 58 1.01 13.72 6.17
N LEU A 59 2.30 13.71 5.84
CA LEU A 59 2.79 14.06 4.50
C LEU A 59 2.67 12.87 3.56
N HIS A 60 2.00 13.07 2.41
CA HIS A 60 1.76 12.05 1.40
C HIS A 60 2.77 12.18 0.26
N ILE A 61 3.78 11.31 0.26
CA ILE A 61 4.88 11.32 -0.70
C ILE A 61 4.62 10.26 -1.77
N GLY A 62 4.42 10.68 -3.02
CA GLY A 62 4.14 9.77 -4.13
C GLY A 62 4.00 10.52 -5.45
N LYS A 63 4.31 9.85 -6.57
CA LYS A 63 4.21 10.42 -7.91
C LYS A 63 2.80 10.22 -8.47
N TRP A 64 2.22 11.27 -9.02
CA TRP A 64 0.98 11.20 -9.79
C TRP A 64 1.25 10.54 -11.14
N VAL A 65 0.40 9.59 -11.50
CA VAL A 65 0.42 8.87 -12.77
C VAL A 65 -0.94 9.05 -13.43
N SER A 66 -0.94 9.47 -14.70
CA SER A 66 -2.18 9.52 -15.48
C SER A 66 -2.61 8.11 -15.83
N TYR A 67 -3.90 7.82 -15.72
CA TYR A 67 -4.52 6.59 -16.19
C TYR A 67 -5.48 6.91 -17.36
N PRO A 68 -5.63 5.98 -18.33
CA PRO A 68 -6.62 6.11 -19.40
C PRO A 68 -8.04 5.91 -18.85
N GLU A 69 -9.07 6.11 -19.67
CA GLU A 69 -10.45 5.83 -19.26
C GLU A 69 -10.60 4.39 -18.78
N ILE A 70 -11.26 4.22 -17.62
CA ILE A 70 -11.43 2.90 -16.99
C ILE A 70 -12.75 2.32 -17.47
N GLU A 71 -12.70 1.10 -18.00
CA GLU A 71 -13.88 0.39 -18.50
C GLU A 71 -14.62 -0.30 -17.35
N TYR A 72 -13.86 -1.00 -16.50
CA TYR A 72 -14.38 -1.73 -15.36
C TYR A 72 -13.32 -2.03 -14.30
N ILE A 73 -13.80 -2.41 -13.11
CA ILE A 73 -12.99 -2.87 -11.99
C ILE A 73 -13.16 -4.38 -11.89
N SER A 74 -12.08 -5.10 -11.60
CA SER A 74 -12.17 -6.52 -11.27
C SER A 74 -11.46 -6.84 -9.95
N VAL A 75 -12.09 -7.72 -9.17
CA VAL A 75 -11.47 -8.33 -7.99
C VAL A 75 -11.08 -9.77 -8.32
N VAL A 76 -9.79 -10.08 -8.17
CA VAL A 76 -9.22 -11.38 -8.55
C VAL A 76 -8.44 -11.98 -7.39
N LYS A 77 -8.77 -13.23 -7.04
CA LYS A 77 -8.01 -14.05 -6.09
C LYS A 77 -6.69 -14.52 -6.73
N SER A 78 -5.59 -14.40 -5.99
CA SER A 78 -4.27 -14.87 -6.41
C SER A 78 -3.48 -15.43 -5.22
N ARG A 79 -2.32 -16.02 -5.50
CA ARG A 79 -1.39 -16.48 -4.48
C ARG A 79 -0.05 -15.76 -4.65
N ILE A 80 0.48 -15.26 -3.55
CA ILE A 80 1.84 -14.71 -3.49
C ILE A 80 2.74 -15.68 -2.76
N LEU A 81 3.98 -15.81 -3.23
CA LEU A 81 4.99 -16.58 -2.54
C LEU A 81 5.46 -15.77 -1.32
N GLU A 82 5.26 -16.34 -0.14
CA GLU A 82 5.62 -15.70 1.15
C GLU A 82 7.05 -16.03 1.54
N ASP A 83 7.45 -17.28 1.31
CA ASP A 83 8.80 -17.77 1.56
C ASP A 83 9.25 -18.66 0.38
N ASP A 84 10.40 -18.32 -0.20
CA ASP A 84 11.04 -19.06 -1.30
C ASP A 84 12.13 -20.00 -0.75
N TYR A 85 11.86 -20.62 0.40
CA TYR A 85 12.75 -21.66 0.91
C TYR A 85 12.73 -22.86 -0.06
N PRO A 86 13.91 -23.39 -0.49
CA PRO A 86 14.00 -24.36 -1.58
C PRO A 86 13.18 -25.64 -1.40
N GLN A 87 12.85 -25.99 -0.16
CA GLN A 87 12.15 -27.23 0.20
C GLN A 87 10.71 -27.01 0.67
N ASN A 88 10.31 -25.78 1.01
CA ASN A 88 8.99 -25.45 1.56
C ASN A 88 8.53 -24.08 1.05
N LYS A 89 7.93 -24.07 -0.14
CA LYS A 89 7.30 -22.87 -0.68
C LYS A 89 5.96 -22.64 0.01
N THR A 90 5.84 -21.53 0.71
CA THR A 90 4.58 -21.13 1.35
C THR A 90 3.90 -20.06 0.52
N TYR A 91 2.60 -20.23 0.29
CA TYR A 91 1.81 -19.29 -0.49
C TYR A 91 0.73 -18.67 0.39
N THR A 92 0.63 -17.35 0.36
CA THR A 92 -0.48 -16.60 0.97
C THR A 92 -1.51 -16.29 -0.11
N GLU A 93 -2.79 -16.49 0.20
CA GLU A 93 -3.87 -16.04 -0.67
C GLU A 93 -4.07 -14.53 -0.51
N VAL A 94 -4.16 -13.82 -1.64
CA VAL A 94 -4.41 -12.38 -1.67
C VAL A 94 -5.41 -12.03 -2.76
N PHE A 95 -6.20 -11.00 -2.50
CA PHE A 95 -7.20 -10.45 -3.40
C PHE A 95 -6.66 -9.15 -4.01
N ASN A 96 -6.74 -9.03 -5.32
CA ASN A 96 -6.23 -7.88 -6.05
C ASN A 96 -7.38 -7.12 -6.70
N ILE A 97 -7.31 -5.79 -6.64
CA ILE A 97 -8.19 -4.92 -7.42
C ILE A 97 -7.42 -4.44 -8.64
N ASN A 98 -7.96 -4.77 -9.81
CA ASN A 98 -7.43 -4.38 -11.11
C ASN A 98 -8.37 -3.37 -11.75
N LEU A 99 -7.81 -2.29 -12.31
CA LEU A 99 -8.54 -1.38 -13.18
C LEU A 99 -8.24 -1.76 -14.63
N PHE A 100 -9.29 -2.07 -15.39
CA PHE A 100 -9.20 -2.45 -16.79
C PHE A 100 -9.43 -1.25 -17.71
N HIS A 101 -8.68 -1.20 -18.81
CA HIS A 101 -8.69 -0.14 -19.81
C HIS A 101 -8.19 -0.64 -21.16
N ASN A 102 -8.48 0.11 -22.23
CA ASN A 102 -8.00 -0.15 -23.59
C ASN A 102 -8.08 -1.62 -23.99
N GLU A 103 -9.25 -2.24 -23.83
CA GLU A 103 -9.54 -3.62 -24.23
C GLU A 103 -8.55 -4.64 -23.62
N ASN A 104 -8.78 -5.03 -22.36
CA ASN A 104 -8.04 -6.02 -21.56
C ASN A 104 -6.66 -5.63 -20.99
N LYS A 105 -6.19 -4.39 -21.18
CA LYS A 105 -5.05 -3.91 -20.39
C LYS A 105 -5.52 -3.59 -18.98
N HIS A 106 -4.69 -3.87 -17.98
CA HIS A 106 -5.03 -3.57 -16.60
C HIS A 106 -3.81 -3.22 -15.78
N PHE A 107 -4.06 -2.52 -14.68
CA PHE A 107 -3.06 -2.28 -13.64
C PHE A 107 -3.65 -2.54 -12.25
N ARG A 108 -2.82 -3.13 -11.39
CA ARG A 108 -3.19 -3.45 -10.01
C ARG A 108 -3.02 -2.23 -9.11
N ILE A 109 -4.13 -1.79 -8.55
CA ILE A 109 -4.16 -0.61 -7.67
C ILE A 109 -4.16 -0.96 -6.19
N TYR A 110 -4.67 -2.15 -5.83
CA TYR A 110 -4.80 -2.59 -4.44
C TYR A 110 -4.58 -4.10 -4.33
N GLN A 111 -4.04 -4.54 -3.19
CA GLN A 111 -3.84 -5.94 -2.84
C GLN A 111 -3.94 -6.10 -1.33
N ASN A 112 -4.74 -7.07 -0.87
CA ASN A 112 -4.89 -7.38 0.55
C ASN A 112 -5.22 -8.88 0.73
N GLY A 113 -4.87 -9.47 1.87
CA GLY A 113 -5.27 -10.84 2.24
C GLY A 113 -6.73 -10.96 2.69
N ASP A 114 -7.38 -9.85 3.06
CA ASP A 114 -8.78 -9.83 3.48
C ASP A 114 -9.73 -9.60 2.29
N LYS A 115 -10.59 -10.59 2.01
CA LYS A 115 -11.60 -10.52 0.94
C LYS A 115 -12.62 -9.41 1.18
N ILE A 116 -13.13 -9.30 2.41
CA ILE A 116 -14.20 -8.37 2.76
C ILE A 116 -13.68 -6.94 2.64
N GLU A 117 -12.49 -6.68 3.18
CA GLU A 117 -11.83 -5.37 3.04
C GLU A 117 -11.60 -5.02 1.58
N THR A 118 -11.13 -5.99 0.78
CA THR A 118 -10.89 -5.78 -0.65
C THR A 118 -12.17 -5.46 -1.42
N LEU A 119 -13.27 -6.17 -1.15
CA LEU A 119 -14.57 -5.90 -1.78
C LEU A 119 -15.13 -4.53 -1.38
N LEU A 120 -14.97 -4.12 -0.12
CA LEU A 120 -15.37 -2.78 0.34
C LEU A 120 -14.59 -1.68 -0.40
N VAL A 121 -13.28 -1.86 -0.59
CA VAL A 121 -12.46 -0.92 -1.37
C VAL A 121 -12.91 -0.89 -2.84
N ALA A 122 -13.22 -2.05 -3.43
CA ALA A 122 -13.68 -2.15 -4.81
C ALA A 122 -15.04 -1.46 -5.04
N GLU A 123 -16.00 -1.63 -4.13
CA GLU A 123 -17.30 -0.94 -4.20
C GLU A 123 -17.15 0.57 -4.05
N ASN A 124 -16.29 1.05 -3.14
CA ASN A 124 -15.98 2.47 -3.02
C ASN A 124 -15.39 3.04 -4.32
N LEU A 125 -14.46 2.31 -4.95
CA LEU A 125 -13.86 2.72 -6.22
C LEU A 125 -14.87 2.72 -7.36
N LYS A 126 -15.77 1.74 -7.42
CA LYS A 126 -16.87 1.68 -8.39
C LYS A 126 -17.75 2.93 -8.29
N SER A 127 -18.10 3.36 -7.07
CA SER A 127 -18.86 4.60 -6.86
C SER A 127 -18.08 5.85 -7.27
N VAL A 128 -16.78 5.92 -6.99
CA VAL A 128 -15.93 7.08 -7.32
C VAL A 128 -15.67 7.19 -8.82
N LEU A 129 -15.41 6.06 -9.48
CA LEU A 129 -15.07 5.99 -10.91
C LEU A 129 -16.31 5.91 -11.81
N ASN A 130 -17.48 5.58 -11.25
CA ASN A 130 -18.73 5.37 -11.98
C ASN A 130 -18.62 4.31 -13.10
N VAL A 131 -18.01 3.16 -12.76
CA VAL A 131 -17.78 2.04 -13.67
C VAL A 131 -18.39 0.76 -13.12
N SER A 132 -18.43 -0.30 -13.93
CA SER A 132 -18.90 -1.62 -13.47
C SER A 132 -17.86 -2.34 -12.62
N LEU A 133 -18.32 -3.18 -11.70
CA LEU A 133 -17.48 -4.04 -10.86
C LEU A 133 -17.76 -5.50 -11.21
N PHE A 134 -16.71 -6.21 -11.62
CA PHE A 134 -16.72 -7.65 -11.88
C PHE A 134 -16.03 -8.37 -10.73
N ASP A 135 -16.82 -9.13 -9.98
CA ASP A 135 -16.29 -10.03 -8.96
C ASP A 135 -15.93 -11.37 -9.62
N ALA A 136 -14.62 -11.68 -9.68
CA ALA A 136 -14.09 -12.94 -10.20
C ALA A 136 -13.50 -13.81 -9.07
N THR A 137 -13.94 -13.58 -7.83
CA THR A 137 -13.36 -14.16 -6.59
C THR A 137 -13.90 -15.54 -6.23
#